data_AF-D7LSL8-F1
#
_entry.id   AF-D7LSL8-F1
#
_cell.length_a   1.000
_cell.length_b   1.000
_cell.length_c   1.000
_cell.angle_alpha   90.00
_cell.angle_beta   90.00
_cell.angle_gamma   90.00
#
_symmetry.space_group_name_H-M   'P 1'
#
loop_
_entity.id
_entity.type
_entity.pdbx_description
1 polymer ?
#
loop_
_entity_poly.entity_id
_entity_poly.type
_entity_poly.pdbx_seq_one_letter_code
_entity_poly.pdbx_strand_id
1 'polypeptide(L)'
;MDLGTRARDTETAISFLEYKLMAPSVPMVPLTLIEGADSKGAVCLDGTLPGYHLDRGFGSGANSWPIHLEGGGWCNNHRSCVYRKTSPRGSSKFMEKALPFTGILSNKPEENPDFFHWNRIKLRYCDGASFSGDSQDESSQIFYRGQRIWQMAMEEFLSLGMKQANQALLSGCSAGGLASILHCDEYMELLPSSRKVKCLSDAGMFLDAVDVSGGHSLRNMFQGVVTVQNLQKDLSSTCTNHLDPTSCFFPQNLVSDIKTPMFLLNTAYDSWQIQESLAPPTADPDPILPT
;
A
#
# COMPACT_ATOMS: atom_id res chain seq x y z
N MET A 1 -61.02 -3.16 18.92
CA MET A 1 -59.97 -4.10 19.34
C MET A 1 -59.86 -5.09 18.20
N ASP A 2 -59.00 -4.86 17.21
CA ASP A 2 -57.56 -4.95 17.38
C ASP A 2 -56.82 -3.89 16.54
N LEU A 3 -56.01 -3.08 17.21
CA LEU A 3 -55.16 -2.00 16.69
C LEU A 3 -53.73 -2.51 16.84
N GLY A 4 -53.14 -3.09 15.79
CA GLY A 4 -51.85 -3.75 16.01
C GLY A 4 -51.14 -4.25 14.76
N THR A 5 -50.96 -3.42 13.72
CA THR A 5 -50.05 -3.83 12.62
C THR A 5 -49.46 -2.72 11.74
N ARG A 6 -49.62 -1.43 12.07
CA ARG A 6 -49.08 -0.33 11.23
C ARG A 6 -47.97 0.53 11.83
N ALA A 7 -47.60 0.31 13.10
CA ALA A 7 -46.68 1.19 13.83
C ALA A 7 -45.19 0.75 13.77
N ARG A 8 -44.88 -0.54 13.54
CA ARG A 8 -43.50 -1.05 13.64
C ARG A 8 -42.60 -0.70 12.45
N ASP A 9 -43.19 -0.48 11.27
CA ASP A 9 -42.42 -0.17 10.06
C ASP A 9 -41.99 1.30 10.00
N THR A 10 -42.76 2.20 10.61
CA THR A 10 -42.49 3.64 10.59
C THR A 10 -41.41 4.02 11.60
N GLU A 11 -41.42 3.47 12.82
CA GLU A 11 -40.37 3.70 13.83
C GLU A 11 -39.01 3.16 13.37
N THR A 12 -38.99 1.99 12.72
CA THR A 12 -37.75 1.42 12.18
C THR A 12 -37.22 2.26 11.02
N ALA A 13 -38.09 2.72 10.11
CA ALA A 13 -37.68 3.59 9.01
C ALA A 13 -37.20 4.98 9.50
N ILE A 14 -37.84 5.54 10.53
CA ILE A 14 -37.43 6.79 11.18
C ILE A 14 -36.08 6.58 11.88
N SER A 15 -35.88 5.49 12.60
CA SER A 15 -34.60 5.15 13.23
C SER A 15 -33.46 4.97 12.22
N PHE A 16 -33.72 4.35 11.06
CA PHE A 16 -32.74 4.23 9.98
C PHE A 16 -32.43 5.57 9.28
N LEU A 17 -33.44 6.42 9.12
CA LEU A 17 -33.28 7.78 8.58
C LEU A 17 -32.52 8.67 9.56
N GLU A 18 -32.85 8.62 10.85
CA GLU A 18 -32.13 9.28 11.94
C GLU A 18 -30.70 8.77 12.05
N TYR A 19 -30.45 7.45 11.94
CA TYR A 19 -29.09 6.90 11.90
C TYR A 19 -28.30 7.39 10.68
N LYS A 20 -28.93 7.51 9.50
CA LYS A 20 -28.30 8.12 8.30
C LYS A 20 -28.06 9.62 8.43
N LEU A 21 -28.92 10.34 9.16
CA LEU A 21 -28.80 11.78 9.42
C LEU A 21 -27.83 12.10 10.56
N MET A 22 -27.60 11.16 11.48
CA MET A 22 -26.74 11.31 12.66
C MET A 22 -25.38 10.61 12.53
N ALA A 23 -25.18 9.73 11.55
CA ALA A 23 -23.86 9.22 11.22
C ALA A 23 -22.98 10.40 10.76
N PRO A 24 -21.90 10.74 11.46
CA PRO A 24 -20.97 11.76 11.00
C PRO A 24 -20.50 11.35 9.61
N SER A 25 -20.75 12.20 8.61
CA SER A 25 -20.24 11.97 7.25
C SER A 25 -18.73 11.81 7.36
N VAL A 26 -18.20 10.61 7.10
CA VAL A 26 -16.75 10.38 7.11
C VAL A 26 -16.14 11.34 6.08
N PRO A 27 -15.25 12.26 6.48
CA PRO A 27 -14.71 13.23 5.55
C PRO A 27 -14.00 12.53 4.39
N MET A 28 -14.40 12.91 3.17
CA MET A 28 -13.79 12.41 1.95
C MET A 28 -12.54 13.23 1.65
N VAL A 29 -11.38 12.59 1.65
CA VAL A 29 -10.10 13.25 1.38
C VAL A 29 -9.84 13.22 -0.12
N PRO A 30 -9.68 14.37 -0.81
CA PRO A 30 -9.53 14.42 -2.26
C PRO A 30 -8.19 13.83 -2.72
N LEU A 31 -8.17 13.33 -3.96
CA LEU A 31 -6.95 12.92 -4.66
C LEU A 31 -6.19 14.14 -5.15
N THR A 32 -4.90 14.20 -4.85
CA THR A 32 -3.95 15.17 -5.38
C THR A 32 -2.95 14.43 -6.27
N LEU A 33 -2.74 14.91 -7.50
CA LEU A 33 -1.68 14.40 -8.37
C LEU A 33 -0.37 15.13 -8.06
N ILE A 34 0.76 14.43 -8.14
CA ILE A 34 2.08 15.02 -7.93
C ILE A 34 2.49 15.73 -9.22
N GLU A 35 2.24 17.03 -9.27
CA GLU A 35 2.55 17.86 -10.45
C GLU A 35 4.06 17.87 -10.73
N GLY A 36 4.43 17.78 -12.01
CA GLY A 36 5.82 17.74 -12.47
C GLY A 36 6.56 16.42 -12.22
N ALA A 37 5.90 15.38 -11.69
CA ALA A 37 6.51 14.05 -11.50
C ALA A 37 6.95 13.41 -12.84
N ASP A 38 6.20 13.65 -13.91
CA ASP A 38 6.51 13.24 -15.28
C ASP A 38 7.84 13.81 -15.80
N SER A 39 8.19 15.04 -15.42
CA SER A 39 9.47 15.67 -15.79
C SER A 39 10.68 14.91 -15.24
N LYS A 40 10.50 14.15 -14.14
CA LYS A 40 11.51 13.25 -13.57
C LYS A 40 11.26 11.78 -13.95
N GLY A 41 10.27 11.49 -14.79
CA GLY A 41 9.88 10.14 -15.22
C GLY A 41 9.17 9.32 -14.14
N ALA A 42 8.67 9.95 -13.07
CA ALA A 42 7.85 9.31 -12.06
C ALA A 42 6.39 9.28 -12.51
N VAL A 43 5.99 8.18 -13.15
CA VAL A 43 4.65 7.99 -13.73
C VAL A 43 4.14 6.59 -13.41
N CYS A 44 2.81 6.44 -13.30
CA CYS A 44 2.14 5.16 -13.16
C CYS A 44 2.39 4.24 -14.38
N LEU A 45 1.98 2.96 -14.29
CA LEU A 45 2.14 1.98 -15.37
C LEU A 45 1.67 2.47 -16.75
N ASP A 46 0.62 3.30 -16.83
CA ASP A 46 0.10 3.87 -18.08
C ASP A 46 0.69 5.24 -18.50
N GLY A 47 1.66 5.77 -17.74
CA GLY A 47 2.27 7.07 -17.97
C GLY A 47 1.56 8.26 -17.30
N THR A 48 0.48 8.04 -16.56
CA THR A 48 -0.17 9.13 -15.79
C THR A 48 0.59 9.51 -14.54
N LEU A 49 0.34 10.71 -14.02
CA LEU A 49 0.97 11.18 -12.78
C LEU A 49 0.55 10.30 -11.58
N PRO A 50 1.47 9.99 -10.66
CA PRO A 50 1.14 9.40 -9.37
C PRO A 50 0.34 10.40 -8.51
N GLY A 51 -0.33 9.90 -7.49
CA GLY A 51 -1.16 10.74 -6.62
C GLY A 51 -1.24 10.25 -5.19
N TYR A 52 -1.72 11.12 -4.31
CA TYR A 52 -1.88 10.88 -2.89
C TYR A 52 -3.14 11.57 -2.37
N HIS A 53 -3.56 11.18 -1.17
CA HIS A 53 -4.58 11.88 -0.39
C HIS A 53 -3.92 12.43 0.86
N LEU A 54 -4.22 13.67 1.22
CA LEU A 54 -3.67 14.33 2.41
C LEU A 54 -4.78 15.00 3.22
N ASP A 55 -4.84 14.62 4.49
CA ASP A 55 -5.64 15.31 5.51
C ASP A 55 -4.71 15.94 6.55
N ARG A 56 -4.96 17.21 6.89
CA ARG A 56 -4.02 18.02 7.67
C ARG A 56 -4.19 17.81 9.16
N GLY A 57 -3.06 17.73 9.86
CA GLY A 57 -3.03 17.62 11.31
C GLY A 57 -3.37 18.92 12.01
N PHE A 58 -3.68 18.84 13.30
CA PHE A 58 -4.03 19.98 14.12
C PHE A 58 -3.47 19.83 15.55
N GLY A 59 -3.44 20.95 16.28
CA GLY A 59 -2.94 20.99 17.65
C GLY A 59 -1.54 20.40 17.79
N SER A 60 -1.34 19.53 18.77
CA SER A 60 -0.06 18.85 19.05
C SER A 60 0.44 17.92 17.93
N GLY A 61 -0.44 17.51 17.01
CA GLY A 61 -0.15 16.54 15.95
C GLY A 61 0.19 17.19 14.62
N ALA A 62 0.06 18.52 14.50
CA ALA A 62 0.34 19.25 13.27
C ALA A 62 1.78 19.07 12.74
N ASN A 63 2.72 18.68 13.61
CA ASN A 63 4.11 18.38 13.26
C ASN A 63 4.43 16.87 13.27
N SER A 64 3.44 16.00 13.14
CA SER A 64 3.61 14.55 13.07
C SER A 64 2.97 13.99 11.80
N TRP A 65 3.60 12.97 11.21
CA TRP A 65 3.34 12.55 9.82
C TRP A 65 3.37 11.01 9.66
N PRO A 66 2.22 10.34 9.64
CA PRO A 66 2.03 9.01 9.11
C PRO A 66 1.81 9.08 7.58
N ILE A 67 2.61 8.32 6.85
CA ILE A 67 2.38 8.00 5.45
C ILE A 67 1.90 6.56 5.39
N HIS A 68 0.80 6.31 4.71
CA HIS A 68 0.28 4.98 4.47
C HIS A 68 0.37 4.63 2.99
N LEU A 69 1.18 3.63 2.69
CA LEU A 69 1.40 3.08 1.36
C LEU A 69 0.26 2.11 1.04
N GLU A 70 -0.45 2.41 -0.04
CA GLU A 70 -1.55 1.58 -0.47
C GLU A 70 -1.06 0.22 -1.02
N GLY A 71 -1.76 -0.86 -0.69
CA GLY A 71 -1.51 -2.20 -1.25
C GLY A 71 -2.28 -2.49 -2.53
N GLY A 72 -2.27 -3.75 -2.97
CA GLY A 72 -3.09 -4.20 -4.10
C GLY A 72 -2.42 -5.20 -5.04
N GLY A 73 -1.61 -6.11 -4.50
CA GLY A 73 -0.88 -7.13 -5.28
C GLY A 73 0.09 -6.57 -6.31
N TRP A 74 0.62 -7.42 -7.18
CA TRP A 74 1.65 -7.05 -8.15
C TRP A 74 1.24 -7.42 -9.58
N CYS A 75 2.03 -6.98 -10.56
CA CYS A 75 2.01 -7.59 -11.89
C CYS A 75 3.38 -8.22 -12.16
N ASN A 76 3.38 -9.48 -12.59
CA ASN A 76 4.57 -10.35 -12.63
C ASN A 76 4.89 -10.90 -14.03
N ASN A 77 4.14 -10.49 -15.04
CA ASN A 77 4.40 -10.77 -16.44
C ASN A 77 3.77 -9.70 -17.31
N HIS A 78 4.23 -9.60 -18.56
CA HIS A 78 3.77 -8.62 -19.53
C HIS A 78 2.23 -8.51 -19.60
N ARG A 79 1.53 -9.64 -19.74
CA ARG A 79 0.06 -9.67 -19.83
C ARG A 79 -0.60 -9.09 -18.58
N SER A 80 -0.14 -9.49 -17.39
CA SER A 80 -0.67 -8.99 -16.12
C SER A 80 -0.43 -7.47 -15.97
N CYS A 81 0.70 -6.96 -16.43
CA CYS A 81 1.02 -5.53 -16.36
C CYS A 81 0.23 -4.70 -17.38
N VAL A 82 0.04 -5.21 -18.61
CA VAL A 82 -0.84 -4.61 -19.62
C VAL A 82 -2.28 -4.50 -19.08
N TYR A 83 -2.78 -5.56 -18.43
CA TYR A 83 -4.10 -5.51 -17.82
C TYR A 83 -4.16 -4.52 -16.65
N ARG A 84 -3.14 -4.53 -15.79
CA ARG A 84 -3.09 -3.67 -14.60
C ARG A 84 -3.06 -2.18 -14.94
N LYS A 85 -2.42 -1.77 -16.03
CA LYS A 85 -2.34 -0.36 -16.44
C LYS A 85 -3.71 0.27 -16.74
N THR A 86 -4.74 -0.54 -17.01
CA THR A 86 -6.12 -0.07 -17.22
C THR A 86 -6.97 -0.11 -15.95
N SER A 87 -6.35 -0.05 -14.77
CA SER A 87 -7.01 -0.12 -13.47
C SER A 87 -6.56 1.02 -12.54
N PRO A 88 -7.24 1.25 -11.39
CA PRO A 88 -6.78 2.21 -10.37
C PRO A 88 -5.37 1.91 -9.84
N ARG A 89 -4.90 0.67 -10.03
CA ARG A 89 -3.58 0.17 -9.61
C ARG A 89 -2.48 0.31 -10.66
N GLY A 90 -2.78 0.97 -11.78
CA GLY A 90 -1.80 1.24 -12.83
C GLY A 90 -2.00 2.59 -13.53
N SER A 91 -3.03 3.35 -13.17
CA SER A 91 -3.32 4.66 -13.76
C SER A 91 -4.16 5.53 -12.83
N SER A 92 -3.76 6.79 -12.67
CA SER A 92 -4.52 7.77 -11.89
C SER A 92 -5.82 8.23 -12.56
N LYS A 93 -6.03 7.91 -13.85
CA LYS A 93 -7.32 8.13 -14.52
C LYS A 93 -8.44 7.35 -13.83
N PHE A 94 -8.15 6.12 -13.41
CA PHE A 94 -9.13 5.22 -12.78
C PHE A 94 -9.16 5.30 -11.25
N MET A 95 -8.23 6.04 -10.63
CA MET A 95 -8.27 6.26 -9.17
C MET A 95 -9.52 7.03 -8.76
N GLU A 96 -10.09 6.62 -7.62
CA GLU A 96 -11.14 7.34 -6.91
C GLU A 96 -10.68 8.76 -6.62
N LYS A 97 -11.54 9.74 -6.93
CA LYS A 97 -11.21 11.17 -6.80
C LYS A 97 -11.23 11.65 -5.35
N ALA A 98 -11.82 10.87 -4.45
CA ALA A 98 -11.72 11.07 -3.01
C ALA A 98 -11.90 9.72 -2.29
N LEU A 99 -11.33 9.59 -1.10
CA LEU A 99 -11.45 8.39 -0.26
C LEU A 99 -11.83 8.77 1.17
N PRO A 100 -12.68 7.98 1.85
CA PRO A 100 -12.84 8.10 3.29
C PRO A 100 -11.60 7.54 3.97
N PHE A 101 -11.03 8.31 4.89
CA PHE A 101 -9.95 7.79 5.74
C PHE A 101 -10.54 7.04 6.94
N THR A 102 -9.98 5.86 7.22
CA THR A 102 -10.44 4.92 8.25
C THR A 102 -9.23 4.29 8.95
N GLY A 103 -9.46 3.59 10.07
CA GLY A 103 -8.40 2.90 10.83
C GLY A 103 -7.29 3.87 11.25
N ILE A 104 -6.02 3.52 10.98
CA ILE A 104 -4.85 4.35 11.30
C ILE A 104 -4.86 5.73 10.63
N LEU A 105 -5.65 5.93 9.57
CA LEU A 105 -5.86 7.22 8.93
C LEU A 105 -7.15 7.93 9.39
N SER A 106 -7.97 7.33 10.24
CA SER A 106 -9.20 7.99 10.69
C SER A 106 -8.88 9.28 11.45
N ASN A 107 -9.74 10.28 11.31
CA ASN A 107 -9.67 11.51 12.09
C ASN A 107 -10.52 11.44 13.38
N LYS A 108 -11.12 10.27 13.65
CA LYS A 108 -11.91 10.01 14.85
C LYS A 108 -11.04 9.40 15.95
N PRO A 109 -10.95 10.01 17.14
CA PRO A 109 -10.18 9.45 18.26
C PRO A 109 -10.61 8.04 18.66
N GLU A 110 -11.87 7.68 18.46
CA GLU A 110 -12.42 6.37 18.82
C GLU A 110 -11.93 5.25 17.90
N GLU A 111 -11.59 5.58 16.65
CA GLU A 111 -11.02 4.65 15.66
C GLU A 111 -9.48 4.74 15.61
N ASN A 112 -8.92 5.92 15.89
CA ASN A 112 -7.49 6.24 15.76
C ASN A 112 -6.99 7.04 16.98
N PRO A 113 -6.93 6.44 18.17
CA PRO A 113 -6.65 7.17 19.41
C PRO A 113 -5.27 7.86 19.39
N ASP A 114 -4.31 7.31 18.66
CA ASP A 114 -2.93 7.78 18.65
C ASP A 114 -2.67 8.85 17.57
N PHE A 115 -3.25 8.71 16.38
CA PHE A 115 -2.88 9.50 15.19
C PHE A 115 -4.03 10.38 14.63
N PHE A 116 -5.21 10.43 15.27
CA PHE A 116 -6.38 11.17 14.76
C PHE A 116 -6.19 12.69 14.59
N HIS A 117 -5.11 13.27 15.11
CA HIS A 117 -4.83 14.71 14.97
C HIS A 117 -3.49 14.98 14.29
N TRP A 118 -2.84 13.95 13.75
CA TRP A 118 -1.63 14.09 12.94
C TRP A 118 -1.98 14.55 11.52
N ASN A 119 -1.00 15.00 10.75
CA ASN A 119 -1.16 14.95 9.30
C ASN A 119 -1.42 13.49 8.91
N ARG A 120 -2.05 13.21 7.79
CA ARG A 120 -2.30 11.84 7.36
C ARG A 120 -2.23 11.75 5.86
N ILE A 121 -1.35 10.90 5.37
CA ILE A 121 -1.15 10.72 3.94
C ILE A 121 -1.48 9.29 3.56
N LYS A 122 -2.22 9.12 2.45
CA LYS A 122 -2.31 7.86 1.73
C LYS A 122 -1.68 8.03 0.35
N LEU A 123 -0.51 7.44 0.12
CA LEU A 123 0.12 7.42 -1.20
C LEU A 123 -0.55 6.33 -2.04
N ARG A 124 -1.05 6.68 -3.22
CA ARG A 124 -1.73 5.74 -4.11
C ARG A 124 -0.71 4.87 -4.84
N TYR A 125 -1.05 3.59 -4.97
CA TYR A 125 -0.17 2.58 -5.54
C TYR A 125 -0.51 2.31 -7.00
N CYS A 126 0.45 2.57 -7.91
CA CYS A 126 0.24 2.46 -9.35
C CYS A 126 1.43 1.94 -10.17
N ASP A 127 2.47 1.41 -9.54
CA ASP A 127 3.69 0.88 -10.19
C ASP A 127 3.68 -0.64 -10.37
N GLY A 128 3.00 -1.40 -9.51
CA GLY A 128 2.93 -2.85 -9.63
C GLY A 128 4.12 -3.63 -9.03
N ALA A 129 5.02 -2.98 -8.29
CA ALA A 129 6.23 -3.55 -7.67
C ALA A 129 6.52 -3.00 -6.25
N SER A 130 5.50 -2.74 -5.42
CA SER A 130 5.69 -2.22 -4.06
C SER A 130 6.57 -0.95 -3.99
N PHE A 131 6.37 -0.01 -4.92
CA PHE A 131 7.16 1.21 -5.03
C PHE A 131 8.66 0.97 -5.34
N SER A 132 9.01 -0.20 -5.88
CA SER A 132 10.33 -0.52 -6.40
C SER A 132 10.33 -0.51 -7.94
N GLY A 133 11.52 -0.48 -8.53
CA GLY A 133 11.68 -0.60 -9.98
C GLY A 133 11.89 0.75 -10.67
N ASP A 134 12.87 0.78 -11.56
CA ASP A 134 13.08 1.87 -12.51
C ASP A 134 13.40 1.34 -13.92
N SER A 135 12.38 0.87 -14.62
CA SER A 135 12.49 0.39 -16.01
C SER A 135 11.24 0.70 -16.83
N GLN A 136 11.22 0.27 -18.09
CA GLN A 136 10.07 0.42 -18.97
C GLN A 136 10.04 -0.68 -20.03
N ASP A 137 8.84 -1.05 -20.46
CA ASP A 137 8.59 -1.85 -21.67
C ASP A 137 8.13 -0.89 -22.77
N GLU A 138 9.04 -0.54 -23.68
CA GLU A 138 8.78 0.38 -24.78
C GLU A 138 7.76 -0.19 -25.78
N SER A 139 7.74 -1.51 -25.97
CA SER A 139 6.90 -2.16 -26.96
C SER A 139 5.40 -2.00 -26.65
N SER A 140 5.06 -1.96 -25.36
CA SER A 140 3.68 -1.87 -24.88
C SER A 140 3.40 -0.62 -24.06
N GLN A 141 4.32 0.35 -24.08
CA GLN A 141 4.22 1.62 -23.37
C GLN A 141 3.83 1.40 -21.90
N ILE A 142 4.63 0.59 -21.20
CA ILE A 142 4.46 0.33 -19.77
C ILE A 142 5.65 0.90 -19.01
N PHE A 143 5.37 1.65 -17.96
CA PHE A 143 6.38 2.33 -17.16
C PHE A 143 6.48 1.68 -15.77
N TYR A 144 7.58 0.99 -15.49
CA TYR A 144 7.86 0.38 -14.19
C TYR A 144 8.67 1.37 -13.35
N ARG A 145 8.00 2.35 -12.75
CA ARG A 145 8.64 3.53 -12.13
C ARG A 145 8.42 3.63 -10.63
N GLY A 146 8.26 2.50 -9.94
CA GLY A 146 7.98 2.48 -8.50
C GLY A 146 9.00 3.30 -7.70
N GLN A 147 10.30 3.10 -7.95
CA GLN A 147 11.37 3.81 -7.21
C GLN A 147 11.30 5.33 -7.45
N ARG A 148 10.98 5.76 -8.69
CA ARG A 148 10.82 7.18 -9.01
C ARG A 148 9.57 7.79 -8.39
N ILE A 149 8.46 7.05 -8.39
CA ILE A 149 7.22 7.46 -7.71
C ILE A 149 7.48 7.64 -6.22
N TRP A 150 8.17 6.70 -5.59
CA TRP A 150 8.60 6.80 -4.20
C TRP A 150 9.37 8.09 -3.93
N GLN A 151 10.46 8.32 -4.67
CA GLN A 151 11.32 9.49 -4.51
C GLN A 151 10.54 10.80 -4.67
N MET A 152 9.74 10.93 -5.74
CA MET A 152 8.94 12.13 -5.99
C MET A 152 7.86 12.35 -4.93
N ALA A 153 7.21 11.29 -4.44
CA ALA A 153 6.23 11.39 -3.37
C ALA A 153 6.88 11.86 -2.06
N MET A 154 8.05 11.33 -1.71
CA MET A 154 8.75 11.76 -0.51
C MET A 154 9.22 13.22 -0.61
N GLU A 155 9.77 13.65 -1.74
CA GLU A 155 10.13 15.06 -1.99
C GLU A 155 8.92 15.99 -1.85
N GLU A 156 7.79 15.62 -2.45
CA GLU A 156 6.52 16.33 -2.33
C GLU A 156 6.11 16.46 -0.86
N PHE A 157 6.09 15.37 -0.09
CA PHE A 157 5.68 15.41 1.31
C PHE A 157 6.62 16.23 2.19
N LEU A 158 7.93 16.17 1.94
CA LEU A 158 8.92 17.04 2.59
C LEU A 158 8.61 18.51 2.32
N SER A 159 8.26 18.87 1.08
CA SER A 159 7.89 20.23 0.68
C SER A 159 6.59 20.72 1.32
N LEU A 160 5.64 19.81 1.57
CA LEU A 160 4.36 20.10 2.21
C LEU A 160 4.46 20.32 3.73
N GLY A 161 5.66 20.20 4.30
CA GLY A 161 5.96 20.48 5.70
C GLY A 161 6.57 19.30 6.47
N MET A 162 6.62 18.09 5.89
CA MET A 162 7.17 16.92 6.59
C MET A 162 8.65 17.09 6.96
N LYS A 163 9.39 17.96 6.25
CA LYS A 163 10.78 18.30 6.62
C LYS A 163 10.92 18.83 8.06
N GLN A 164 9.84 19.37 8.63
CA GLN A 164 9.80 19.88 10.01
C GLN A 164 9.18 18.89 11.01
N ALA A 165 8.88 17.66 10.59
CA ALA A 165 8.18 16.66 11.40
C ALA A 165 8.95 16.25 12.66
N ASN A 166 8.32 16.33 13.83
CA ASN A 166 8.86 15.78 15.08
C ASN A 166 8.83 14.25 15.08
N GLN A 167 7.79 13.69 14.48
CA GLN A 167 7.55 12.26 14.40
C GLN A 167 7.07 11.91 12.99
N ALA A 168 7.59 10.81 12.47
CA ALA A 168 7.31 10.32 11.14
C ALA A 168 7.10 8.80 11.21
N LEU A 169 6.04 8.31 10.58
CA LEU A 169 5.69 6.90 10.55
C LEU A 169 5.45 6.49 9.09
N LEU A 170 6.28 5.61 8.56
CA LEU A 170 5.99 4.94 7.31
C LEU A 170 5.15 3.71 7.61
N SER A 171 3.97 3.60 7.00
CA SER A 171 3.10 2.44 7.14
C SER A 171 2.61 1.96 5.79
N GLY A 172 2.07 0.76 5.71
CA GLY A 172 1.35 0.30 4.53
C GLY A 172 0.72 -1.06 4.77
N CYS A 173 -0.22 -1.44 3.89
CA CYS A 173 -0.94 -2.71 3.97
C CYS A 173 -0.66 -3.58 2.73
N SER A 174 -0.52 -4.90 2.89
CA SER A 174 -0.31 -5.85 1.77
C SER A 174 0.93 -5.49 0.95
N ALA A 175 0.82 -5.25 -0.36
CA ALA A 175 1.93 -4.78 -1.19
C ALA A 175 2.54 -3.44 -0.70
N GLY A 176 1.74 -2.56 -0.08
CA GLY A 176 2.23 -1.36 0.59
C GLY A 176 2.90 -1.67 1.94
N GLY A 177 2.50 -2.75 2.60
CA GLY A 177 3.18 -3.29 3.78
C GLY A 177 4.56 -3.80 3.40
N LEU A 178 4.69 -4.55 2.31
CA LEU A 178 6.00 -4.94 1.77
C LEU A 178 6.83 -3.70 1.39
N ALA A 179 6.22 -2.70 0.73
CA ALA A 179 6.91 -1.45 0.41
C ALA A 179 7.44 -0.73 1.67
N SER A 180 6.68 -0.73 2.77
CA SER A 180 7.15 -0.15 4.03
C SER A 180 8.35 -0.87 4.63
N ILE A 181 8.56 -2.15 4.28
CA ILE A 181 9.76 -2.92 4.64
C ILE A 181 10.92 -2.50 3.74
N LEU A 182 10.70 -2.54 2.42
CA LEU A 182 11.73 -2.26 1.41
C LEU A 182 12.32 -0.86 1.54
N HIS A 183 11.49 0.15 1.83
CA HIS A 183 11.90 1.55 1.86
C HIS A 183 12.12 2.10 3.28
N CYS A 184 12.11 1.27 4.32
CA CYS A 184 12.12 1.78 5.70
C CYS A 184 13.37 2.60 6.04
N ASP A 185 14.56 2.07 5.72
CA ASP A 185 15.82 2.76 6.00
C ASP A 185 16.01 3.96 5.07
N GLU A 186 15.61 3.86 3.79
CA GLU A 186 15.58 5.00 2.86
C GLU A 186 14.71 6.14 3.42
N TYR A 187 13.53 5.82 3.97
CA TYR A 187 12.64 6.80 4.58
C TYR A 187 13.25 7.49 5.81
N MET A 188 13.95 6.74 6.65
CA MET A 188 14.67 7.29 7.80
C MET A 188 15.74 8.29 7.39
N GLU A 189 16.49 7.99 6.33
CA GLU A 189 17.59 8.84 5.84
C GLU A 189 17.12 10.18 5.25
N LEU A 190 15.85 10.29 4.84
CA LEU A 190 15.27 11.54 4.33
C LEU A 190 15.03 12.61 5.40
N LEU A 191 14.99 12.21 6.67
CA LEU A 191 14.71 13.10 7.80
C LEU A 191 15.96 13.27 8.68
N PRO A 192 16.13 14.42 9.36
CA PRO A 192 17.24 14.59 10.28
C PRO A 192 17.23 13.52 11.38
N SER A 193 18.41 13.04 11.78
CA SER A 193 18.57 12.00 12.81
C SER A 193 17.99 12.36 14.19
N SER A 194 17.69 13.64 14.44
CA SER A 194 17.01 14.09 15.66
C SER A 194 15.51 13.79 15.70
N ARG A 195 14.91 13.35 14.59
CA ARG A 195 13.47 13.06 14.49
C ARG A 195 13.18 11.61 14.85
N LYS A 196 11.97 11.36 15.38
CA LYS A 196 11.51 9.99 15.67
C LYS A 196 10.88 9.41 14.41
N VAL A 197 11.64 8.59 13.69
CA VAL A 197 11.16 7.85 12.51
C VAL A 197 10.94 6.39 12.88
N LYS A 198 9.81 5.82 12.44
CA LYS A 198 9.47 4.41 12.59
C LYS A 198 8.79 3.89 11.33
N CYS A 199 8.77 2.57 11.18
CA CYS A 199 8.01 1.89 10.13
C CYS A 199 7.01 0.88 10.71
N LEU A 200 5.91 0.65 10.01
CA LEU A 200 4.88 -0.34 10.30
C LEU A 200 4.51 -1.08 9.02
N SER A 201 4.79 -2.38 8.98
CA SER A 201 4.30 -3.24 7.91
C SER A 201 3.04 -3.97 8.37
N ASP A 202 1.91 -3.70 7.73
CA ASP A 202 0.66 -4.45 7.93
C ASP A 202 0.44 -5.42 6.78
N ALA A 203 0.26 -6.71 7.09
CA ALA A 203 0.10 -7.80 6.12
C ALA A 203 1.17 -7.81 4.99
N GLY A 204 2.38 -7.31 5.29
CA GLY A 204 3.47 -7.16 4.31
C GLY A 204 4.56 -8.23 4.42
N MET A 205 4.56 -9.00 5.50
CA MET A 205 5.53 -10.08 5.73
C MET A 205 5.12 -11.37 5.02
N PHE A 206 5.36 -11.43 3.70
CA PHE A 206 5.15 -12.64 2.91
C PHE A 206 6.30 -13.64 3.06
N LEU A 207 5.99 -14.94 3.05
CA LEU A 207 7.00 -15.99 3.15
C LEU A 207 7.20 -16.74 1.83
N ASP A 208 8.47 -16.95 1.45
CA ASP A 208 8.90 -17.91 0.44
C ASP A 208 8.74 -19.32 1.01
N ALA A 209 7.54 -19.88 0.81
CA ALA A 209 7.14 -21.17 1.31
C ALA A 209 6.74 -22.09 0.15
N VAL A 210 6.90 -23.39 0.39
CA VAL A 210 6.43 -24.43 -0.52
C VAL A 210 4.92 -24.59 -0.35
N ASP A 211 4.20 -24.69 -1.46
CA ASP A 211 2.75 -24.90 -1.48
C ASP A 211 2.38 -26.38 -1.19
N VAL A 212 1.09 -26.64 -0.96
CA VAL A 212 0.58 -27.98 -0.62
C VAL A 212 0.83 -29.04 -1.71
N SER A 213 1.15 -28.63 -2.95
CA SER A 213 1.50 -29.52 -4.05
C SER A 213 3.02 -29.69 -4.24
N GLY A 214 3.85 -29.06 -3.40
CA GLY A 214 5.31 -29.06 -3.53
C GLY A 214 5.86 -27.96 -4.46
N GLY A 215 5.02 -27.05 -4.92
CA GLY A 215 5.40 -25.92 -5.78
C GLY A 215 5.88 -24.69 -5.01
N HIS A 216 6.32 -23.67 -5.74
CA HIS A 216 6.81 -22.39 -5.19
C HIS A 216 6.02 -21.22 -5.78
N SER A 217 4.70 -21.23 -5.60
CA SER A 217 3.77 -20.33 -6.29
C SER A 217 4.10 -18.84 -6.10
N LEU A 218 4.32 -18.38 -4.86
CA LEU A 218 4.68 -16.98 -4.61
C LEU A 218 6.09 -16.63 -5.06
N ARG A 219 7.07 -17.55 -4.94
CA ARG A 219 8.43 -17.33 -5.45
C ARG A 219 8.41 -17.11 -6.95
N ASN A 220 7.64 -17.91 -7.69
CA ASN A 220 7.45 -17.76 -9.13
C ASN A 220 6.79 -16.41 -9.47
N MET A 221 5.81 -15.98 -8.66
CA MET A 221 5.21 -14.66 -8.80
C MET A 221 6.24 -13.55 -8.59
N PHE A 222 6.97 -13.55 -7.47
CA PHE A 222 7.96 -12.53 -7.15
C PHE A 222 9.14 -12.53 -8.13
N GLN A 223 9.57 -13.70 -8.61
CA GLN A 223 10.57 -13.80 -9.67
C GLN A 223 10.10 -13.06 -10.93
N GLY A 224 8.83 -13.23 -11.31
CA GLY A 224 8.22 -12.51 -12.41
C GLY A 224 8.21 -10.99 -12.19
N VAL A 225 7.84 -10.52 -10.99
CA VAL A 225 7.90 -9.09 -10.64
C VAL A 225 9.33 -8.55 -10.78
N VAL A 226 10.30 -9.20 -10.13
CA VAL A 226 11.71 -8.82 -10.13
C VAL A 226 12.30 -8.78 -11.54
N THR A 227 11.96 -9.77 -12.37
CA THR A 227 12.49 -9.89 -13.74
C THR A 227 11.85 -8.88 -14.69
N VAL A 228 10.52 -8.81 -14.73
CA VAL A 228 9.77 -7.99 -15.69
C VAL A 228 9.99 -6.50 -15.45
N GLN A 229 10.10 -6.11 -14.19
CA GLN A 229 10.25 -4.71 -13.77
C GLN A 229 11.71 -4.34 -13.51
N ASN A 230 12.63 -5.29 -13.71
CA ASN A 230 14.09 -5.14 -13.58
C ASN A 230 14.52 -4.56 -12.21
N LEU A 231 14.01 -5.14 -11.13
CA LEU A 231 14.18 -4.62 -9.76
C LEU A 231 15.59 -4.79 -9.20
N GLN A 232 16.46 -5.58 -9.84
CA GLN A 232 17.77 -5.96 -9.29
C GLN A 232 18.62 -4.77 -8.81
N LYS A 233 18.52 -3.61 -9.48
CA LYS A 233 19.29 -2.41 -9.13
C LYS A 233 18.74 -1.64 -7.93
N ASP A 234 17.47 -1.85 -7.60
CA ASP A 234 16.75 -1.14 -6.55
C ASP A 234 16.66 -1.95 -5.24
N LEU A 235 16.94 -3.25 -5.30
CA LEU A 235 16.98 -4.12 -4.13
C LEU A 235 18.21 -3.87 -3.26
N SER A 236 18.10 -4.18 -1.97
CA SER A 236 19.20 -4.06 -1.01
C SER A 236 20.48 -4.74 -1.50
N SER A 237 21.56 -3.96 -1.62
CA SER A 237 22.87 -4.48 -1.98
C SER A 237 23.41 -5.45 -0.93
N THR A 238 23.12 -5.20 0.35
CA THR A 238 23.45 -6.12 1.46
C THR A 238 22.87 -7.51 1.22
N CYS A 239 21.61 -7.59 0.78
CA CYS A 239 20.98 -8.87 0.48
C CYS A 239 21.49 -9.47 -0.83
N THR A 240 21.51 -8.68 -1.92
CA THR A 240 21.85 -9.19 -3.27
C THR A 240 23.32 -9.60 -3.43
N ASN A 241 24.19 -9.22 -2.49
CA ASN A 241 25.56 -9.73 -2.38
C ASN A 241 25.63 -11.21 -1.94
N HIS A 242 24.56 -11.74 -1.34
CA HIS A 242 24.54 -13.09 -0.74
C HIS A 242 23.40 -13.98 -1.25
N LEU A 243 22.32 -13.38 -1.76
CA LEU A 243 21.13 -14.06 -2.24
C LEU A 243 20.73 -13.57 -3.64
N ASP A 244 19.95 -14.39 -4.35
CA ASP A 244 19.42 -13.98 -5.65
C ASP A 244 18.38 -12.84 -5.51
N PRO A 245 18.18 -12.01 -6.54
CA PRO A 245 17.25 -10.88 -6.50
C PRO A 245 15.81 -11.24 -6.10
N THR A 246 15.31 -12.43 -6.44
CA THR A 246 13.96 -12.85 -6.02
C THR A 246 13.89 -13.03 -4.52
N SER A 247 14.88 -13.71 -3.94
CA SER A 247 14.99 -13.88 -2.50
C SER A 247 15.08 -12.54 -1.78
N CYS A 248 15.74 -11.54 -2.37
CA CYS A 248 15.84 -10.20 -1.80
C CYS A 248 14.58 -9.33 -1.95
N PHE A 249 13.56 -9.78 -2.66
CA PHE A 249 12.24 -9.15 -2.65
C PHE A 249 11.33 -9.74 -1.56
N PHE A 250 11.69 -10.92 -1.00
CA PHE A 250 11.00 -11.48 0.15
C PHE A 250 11.45 -10.81 1.46
N PRO A 251 10.52 -10.30 2.28
CA PRO A 251 10.85 -9.55 3.48
C PRO A 251 11.58 -10.39 4.53
N GLN A 252 11.39 -11.72 4.55
CA GLN A 252 12.12 -12.63 5.45
C GLN A 252 13.65 -12.55 5.35
N ASN A 253 14.17 -12.11 4.20
CA ASN A 253 15.60 -11.98 3.94
C ASN A 253 16.13 -10.56 4.17
N LEU A 254 15.26 -9.63 4.59
CA LEU A 254 15.60 -8.21 4.76
C LEU A 254 15.38 -7.71 6.18
N VAL A 255 14.35 -8.21 6.87
CA VAL A 255 13.91 -7.65 8.16
C VAL A 255 14.97 -7.67 9.25
N SER A 256 15.94 -8.60 9.21
CA SER A 256 17.05 -8.65 10.16
C SER A 256 18.06 -7.51 9.98
N ASP A 257 18.12 -6.94 8.78
CA ASP A 257 19.13 -5.97 8.37
C ASP A 257 18.61 -4.53 8.46
N ILE A 258 17.29 -4.35 8.66
CA ILE A 258 16.64 -3.05 8.80
C ILE A 258 17.10 -2.39 10.10
N LYS A 259 17.65 -1.19 10.00
CA LYS A 259 18.20 -0.44 11.14
C LYS A 259 17.13 0.40 11.83
N THR A 260 16.14 0.84 11.08
CA THR A 260 15.06 1.69 11.56
C THR A 260 14.05 0.88 12.38
N PRO A 261 13.57 1.36 13.55
CA PRO A 261 12.59 0.63 14.34
C PRO A 261 11.32 0.33 13.52
N MET A 262 11.05 -0.96 13.36
CA MET A 262 9.93 -1.48 12.58
C MET A 262 8.99 -2.31 13.45
N PHE A 263 7.69 -2.10 13.24
CA PHE A 263 6.65 -2.98 13.75
C PHE A 263 6.11 -3.85 12.60
N LEU A 264 6.06 -5.16 12.80
CA LEU A 264 5.46 -6.10 11.85
C LEU A 264 4.10 -6.55 12.40
N LEU A 265 3.04 -6.18 11.71
CA LEU A 265 1.68 -6.63 11.97
C LEU A 265 1.27 -7.61 10.87
N ASN A 266 1.30 -8.90 11.17
CA ASN A 266 0.87 -9.93 10.24
C ASN A 266 -0.01 -10.93 10.99
N THR A 267 -1.09 -11.37 10.34
CA THR A 267 -1.86 -12.51 10.85
C THR A 267 -1.05 -13.78 10.67
N ALA A 268 -1.21 -14.75 11.58
CA ALA A 268 -0.54 -16.05 11.47
C ALA A 268 -0.96 -16.83 10.21
N TYR A 269 -2.18 -16.56 9.74
CA TYR A 269 -2.82 -17.21 8.59
C TYR A 269 -3.36 -16.12 7.66
N ASP A 270 -2.45 -15.42 7.00
CA ASP A 270 -2.83 -14.39 6.02
C ASP A 270 -3.62 -15.04 4.87
N SER A 271 -4.86 -14.58 4.69
CA SER A 271 -5.79 -15.19 3.73
C SER A 271 -5.27 -15.11 2.30
N TRP A 272 -4.58 -14.01 1.95
CA TRP A 272 -4.01 -13.84 0.63
C TRP A 272 -2.84 -14.79 0.42
N GLN A 273 -1.91 -14.88 1.39
CA GLN A 273 -0.79 -15.82 1.30
C GLN A 273 -1.28 -17.27 1.26
N ILE A 274 -2.33 -17.62 1.97
CA ILE A 274 -2.92 -18.97 1.87
C ILE A 274 -3.43 -19.21 0.44
N GLN A 275 -4.23 -18.30 -0.11
CA GLN A 275 -4.90 -18.50 -1.40
C GLN A 275 -3.99 -18.33 -2.61
N GLU A 276 -2.89 -17.60 -2.50
CA GLU A 276 -2.02 -17.26 -3.63
C GLU A 276 -0.63 -17.91 -3.54
N SER A 277 -0.25 -18.38 -2.35
CA SER A 277 1.05 -19.02 -2.10
C SER A 277 0.91 -20.45 -1.61
N LEU A 278 0.25 -20.69 -0.47
CA LEU A 278 0.34 -21.97 0.24
C LEU A 278 -0.61 -23.04 -0.30
N ALA A 279 -1.83 -22.65 -0.64
CA ALA A 279 -2.87 -23.53 -1.19
C ALA A 279 -3.59 -22.85 -2.36
N PRO A 280 -2.87 -22.52 -3.45
CA PRO A 280 -3.47 -21.85 -4.59
C PRO A 280 -4.39 -22.80 -5.36
N PRO A 281 -5.39 -22.28 -6.11
CA PRO A 281 -6.27 -23.11 -6.92
C PRO A 281 -5.52 -24.01 -7.91
N THR A 282 -4.34 -23.59 -8.37
CA THR A 282 -3.48 -24.39 -9.26
C THR A 282 -2.84 -25.60 -8.59
N ALA A 283 -2.81 -25.65 -7.25
CA ALA A 283 -2.33 -26.79 -6.47
C ALA A 283 -3.41 -27.87 -6.28
N ASP A 284 -4.68 -27.58 -6.59
CA ASP A 284 -5.79 -28.54 -6.60
C ASP A 284 -6.29 -28.74 -8.05
N PRO A 285 -5.75 -29.71 -8.80
CA PRO A 285 -6.12 -29.92 -10.20
C PRO A 285 -7.54 -30.49 -10.37
N ASP A 286 -8.13 -31.06 -9.32
CA ASP A 286 -9.46 -31.68 -9.33
C ASP A 286 -10.34 -31.13 -8.19
N PRO A 287 -10.69 -29.82 -8.21
CA PRO A 287 -11.42 -29.21 -7.11
C PRO A 287 -12.80 -29.84 -6.98
N ILE A 288 -13.12 -30.34 -5.79
CA ILE A 288 -14.47 -30.79 -5.46
C ILE A 288 -15.36 -29.54 -5.41
N LEU A 289 -16.07 -29.27 -6.50
CA LEU A 289 -17.05 -28.19 -6.53
C LEU A 289 -18.14 -28.47 -5.48
N PRO A 290 -18.48 -27.50 -4.62
CA PRO A 290 -19.57 -27.68 -3.68
C PRO A 290 -20.87 -27.89 -4.48
N THR A 291 -21.55 -29.00 -4.19
CA THR A 291 -22.89 -29.34 -4.70
C THR A 291 -23.96 -28.45 -4.11
#